data_AF-A0A7W1S720-F1
#
_entry.id   AF-A0A7W1S720-F1
#
_cell.length_a   1.000
_cell.length_b   1.000
_cell.length_c   1.000
_cell.angle_alpha   90.00
_cell.angle_beta   90.00
_cell.angle_gamma   90.00
#
_symmetry.space_group_name_H-M   'P 1'
#
loop_
_entity.id
_entity.type
_entity.pdbx_description
1 polymer ?
#
loop_
_entity_poly.entity_id
_entity_poly.type
_entity_poly.pdbx_seq_one_letter_code
_entity_poly.pdbx_strand_id
1 'polypeptide(L)'
;MKIKHLFLVVVLLSASCSAATAPTPTAVPTATITTTATTAPTETAVAPTETATTTSTATEIPTVTPTTTITPTPYPTAQATVGFIFDNWQLLTVPSDVLSSLSSPMMAFVNQNDKDNVSNGGTPQPATGLETLYYAAPNNPGGRIAVTQLAASTNNQIYISANGHSVAYFKDGRDSTTGQTGGLYMLSLDQRISGRILPITSLVQRGFFSDPVWTRDGSRLAMAVATGYDIDIFTIGSDGANLKNLTNNGSYDIWPSWSPDGSKILFVSDRDTCPSWIPSDANACDPAKTPPPVDGGVVGSIYVLDVDSGETHKLTDEKVSEPPRWLNNTTITFATGDPNLDTPPQRHLWIEDITTAKAQEVKLADGSDGAIRLSEAWSADGSAVVYQSVTNSASEVIAARRDGTLIGRTSELNFPRFGMSASWIPDGSRIALGGVSGQCPYGARVLDSSFNFVTRGNPPPGMCNPSYSPDGAWLAFIGVNPRVDGRVDVLVANPNGTGVANLTGVLKGIINMIGWVGGS
;
A
#
# COMPACT_ATOMS: atom_id res chain seq x y z
N MET A 1 -24.55 -19.55 60.24
CA MET A 1 -23.77 -20.66 60.85
C MET A 1 -24.58 -21.95 60.71
N LYS A 2 -23.97 -23.02 60.18
CA LYS A 2 -24.51 -24.36 59.77
C LYS A 2 -25.09 -24.54 58.34
N ILE A 3 -24.20 -25.03 57.46
CA ILE A 3 -24.24 -26.20 56.53
C ILE A 3 -25.52 -26.55 55.73
N LYS A 4 -25.36 -26.69 54.39
CA LYS A 4 -25.84 -27.79 53.50
C LYS A 4 -25.25 -27.61 52.08
N HIS A 5 -24.29 -28.44 51.66
CA HIS A 5 -24.43 -29.61 50.76
C HIS A 5 -24.76 -29.27 49.30
N LEU A 6 -23.77 -29.41 48.41
CA LEU A 6 -23.98 -29.61 46.99
C LEU A 6 -23.23 -30.87 46.54
N PHE A 7 -24.01 -31.86 46.10
CA PHE A 7 -23.58 -33.16 45.59
C PHE A 7 -23.04 -33.01 44.15
N LEU A 8 -21.88 -33.60 43.88
CA LEU A 8 -21.34 -33.81 42.53
C LEU A 8 -21.68 -35.26 42.12
N VAL A 9 -22.50 -35.43 41.09
CA VAL A 9 -22.85 -36.75 40.53
C VAL A 9 -21.90 -37.05 39.36
N VAL A 10 -21.12 -38.12 39.52
CA VAL A 10 -20.30 -38.74 38.48
C VAL A 10 -21.16 -39.81 37.79
N VAL A 11 -21.40 -39.70 36.49
CA VAL A 11 -22.00 -40.76 35.67
C VAL A 11 -20.92 -41.36 34.79
N LEU A 12 -20.51 -42.59 35.12
CA LEU A 12 -19.81 -43.50 34.22
C LEU A 12 -20.83 -44.13 33.26
N LEU A 13 -20.58 -44.06 31.96
CA LEU A 13 -21.25 -44.89 30.95
C LEU A 13 -20.18 -45.70 30.21
N SER A 14 -20.29 -47.01 30.40
CA SER A 14 -19.47 -48.07 29.82
C SER A 14 -19.88 -48.37 28.38
N ALA A 15 -18.89 -48.91 27.65
CA ALA A 15 -18.91 -49.25 26.23
C ALA A 15 -19.96 -50.30 25.83
N SER A 16 -20.47 -50.17 24.60
CA SER A 16 -20.72 -51.32 23.72
C SER A 16 -20.34 -50.95 22.29
N CYS A 17 -19.38 -51.72 21.78
CA CYS A 17 -18.75 -51.59 20.48
C CYS A 17 -19.61 -52.32 19.44
N SER A 18 -19.90 -51.69 18.30
CA SER A 18 -20.42 -52.36 17.11
C SER A 18 -19.45 -52.14 15.96
N ALA A 19 -19.01 -53.24 15.36
CA ALA A 19 -17.98 -53.32 14.35
C ALA A 19 -18.40 -52.68 13.02
N ALA A 20 -17.56 -51.79 12.49
CA ALA A 20 -17.51 -51.49 11.07
C ALA A 20 -16.03 -51.43 10.66
N THR A 21 -15.69 -52.30 9.71
CA THR A 21 -14.37 -52.57 9.15
C THR A 21 -13.67 -51.35 8.56
N ALA A 22 -12.39 -51.17 8.89
CA ALA A 22 -11.52 -50.14 8.32
C ALA A 22 -11.01 -50.53 6.92
N PRO A 23 -10.90 -49.56 5.97
CA PRO A 23 -10.36 -49.82 4.64
C PRO A 23 -8.85 -50.07 4.66
N THR A 24 -8.40 -51.03 3.85
CA THR A 24 -6.99 -51.40 3.67
C THR A 24 -6.23 -50.33 2.88
N PRO A 25 -5.08 -49.83 3.36
CA PRO A 25 -4.31 -48.79 2.69
C PRO A 25 -3.58 -49.32 1.44
N THR A 26 -3.72 -48.60 0.32
CA THR A 26 -2.95 -48.80 -0.91
C THR A 26 -1.56 -48.18 -0.75
N ALA A 27 -0.52 -48.96 -1.03
CA ALA A 27 0.88 -48.53 -0.93
C ALA A 27 1.26 -47.54 -2.05
N VAL A 28 1.95 -46.47 -1.66
CA VAL A 28 2.60 -45.49 -2.55
C VAL A 28 3.97 -46.02 -2.99
N PRO A 29 4.36 -45.91 -4.27
CA PRO A 29 5.65 -46.41 -4.75
C PRO A 29 6.85 -45.57 -4.25
N THR A 30 7.86 -46.26 -3.71
CA THR A 30 9.15 -45.72 -3.30
C THR A 30 10.11 -45.69 -4.50
N ALA A 31 10.72 -44.53 -4.78
CA ALA A 31 11.78 -44.40 -5.78
C ALA A 31 13.09 -45.03 -5.26
N THR A 32 13.66 -45.97 -6.02
CA THR A 32 14.96 -46.61 -5.75
C THR A 32 16.08 -45.80 -6.38
N ILE A 33 17.05 -45.37 -5.57
CA ILE A 33 18.32 -44.77 -6.04
C ILE A 33 19.30 -45.91 -6.31
N THR A 34 19.76 -46.02 -7.55
CA THR A 34 20.82 -46.98 -7.96
C THR A 34 22.16 -46.28 -7.93
N THR A 35 23.04 -46.68 -7.00
CA THR A 35 24.46 -46.29 -6.99
C THR A 35 25.31 -47.39 -7.62
N THR A 36 26.03 -47.07 -8.69
CA THR A 36 27.01 -47.96 -9.32
C THR A 36 28.36 -47.82 -8.60
N ALA A 37 28.88 -48.93 -8.07
CA ALA A 37 30.23 -49.01 -7.53
C ALA A 37 31.23 -49.35 -8.65
N THR A 38 32.41 -48.73 -8.66
CA THR A 38 33.56 -49.19 -9.42
C THR A 38 34.76 -49.30 -8.47
N THR A 39 35.42 -50.44 -8.59
CA THR A 39 36.41 -51.04 -7.69
C THR A 39 37.77 -50.35 -7.69
N ALA A 40 38.37 -50.24 -6.51
CA ALA A 40 39.79 -49.95 -6.30
C ALA A 40 40.68 -51.19 -6.57
N PRO A 41 41.98 -50.98 -6.82
CA PRO A 41 43.01 -51.83 -6.25
C PRO A 41 44.05 -51.07 -5.41
N THR A 42 44.75 -51.87 -4.62
CA THR A 42 45.42 -51.60 -3.34
C THR A 42 46.95 -51.38 -3.47
N GLU A 43 47.47 -50.52 -2.58
CA GLU A 43 48.81 -50.37 -1.96
C GLU A 43 50.14 -50.63 -2.71
N THR A 44 51.13 -49.77 -2.46
CA THR A 44 52.40 -50.15 -1.82
C THR A 44 53.05 -48.94 -1.13
N ALA A 45 53.53 -49.11 0.10
CA ALA A 45 54.28 -48.14 0.90
C ALA A 45 55.78 -48.48 0.95
N VAL A 46 56.67 -47.47 1.00
CA VAL A 46 58.06 -47.61 1.50
C VAL A 46 58.49 -46.34 2.27
N ALA A 47 59.25 -46.57 3.33
CA ALA A 47 59.60 -45.72 4.48
C ALA A 47 60.82 -44.77 4.27
N PRO A 48 61.19 -43.92 5.26
CA PRO A 48 62.14 -42.80 5.14
C PRO A 48 63.56 -43.12 5.66
N THR A 49 64.57 -42.34 5.25
CA THR A 49 65.89 -42.26 5.93
C THR A 49 66.54 -40.88 5.72
N GLU A 50 67.04 -40.29 6.82
CA GLU A 50 67.75 -39.01 6.93
C GLU A 50 69.31 -39.12 6.87
N THR A 51 69.96 -37.96 6.67
CA THR A 51 71.33 -37.52 7.08
C THR A 51 72.51 -37.94 6.16
N ALA A 52 73.49 -37.10 5.76
CA ALA A 52 74.13 -35.92 6.36
C ALA A 52 74.79 -34.94 5.34
N THR A 53 74.76 -33.64 5.68
CA THR A 53 75.82 -32.59 5.67
C THR A 53 76.83 -32.45 4.51
N THR A 54 76.84 -31.27 3.85
CA THR A 54 77.94 -30.29 3.88
C THR A 54 77.47 -28.86 3.58
N THR A 55 78.04 -27.92 4.34
CA THR A 55 77.85 -26.46 4.29
C THR A 55 78.59 -25.82 3.10
N SER A 56 77.97 -24.86 2.42
CA SER A 56 78.66 -23.60 2.08
C SER A 56 77.67 -22.44 1.92
N THR A 57 78.08 -21.31 2.48
CA THR A 57 77.37 -20.04 2.62
C THR A 57 77.32 -19.28 1.30
N ALA A 58 76.13 -18.85 0.89
CA ALA A 58 75.96 -17.65 0.06
C ALA A 58 74.59 -17.01 0.36
N THR A 59 74.66 -15.81 0.91
CA THR A 59 73.52 -14.94 1.20
C THR A 59 72.98 -14.38 -0.12
N GLU A 60 71.80 -14.81 -0.54
CA GLU A 60 71.00 -14.08 -1.53
C GLU A 60 69.68 -13.65 -0.89
N ILE A 61 69.50 -12.33 -0.87
CA ILE A 61 68.30 -11.64 -0.42
C ILE A 61 67.20 -11.92 -1.45
N PRO A 62 66.05 -12.53 -1.09
CA PRO A 62 64.91 -12.55 -2.01
C PRO A 62 64.34 -11.13 -2.10
N THR A 63 64.53 -10.52 -3.27
CA THR A 63 63.82 -9.32 -3.67
C THR A 63 62.34 -9.69 -3.75
N VAL A 64 61.54 -9.26 -2.79
CA VAL A 64 60.08 -9.35 -2.83
C VAL A 64 59.62 -8.44 -3.97
N THR A 65 59.41 -9.00 -5.15
CA THR A 65 58.61 -8.33 -6.18
C THR A 65 57.19 -8.25 -5.63
N PRO A 66 56.61 -7.05 -5.45
CA PRO A 66 55.21 -6.94 -5.07
C PRO A 66 54.38 -7.54 -6.20
N THR A 67 53.79 -8.71 -5.96
CA THR A 67 52.69 -9.20 -6.79
C THR A 67 51.62 -8.14 -6.74
N THR A 68 51.33 -7.51 -7.86
CA THR A 68 50.18 -6.63 -7.99
C THR A 68 48.95 -7.48 -7.70
N THR A 69 48.41 -7.35 -6.48
CA THR A 69 47.05 -7.75 -6.21
C THR A 69 46.21 -6.90 -7.14
N ILE A 70 45.77 -7.49 -8.24
CA ILE A 70 44.68 -6.97 -9.06
C ILE A 70 43.49 -6.87 -8.10
N THR A 71 43.29 -5.69 -7.53
CA THR A 71 42.00 -5.34 -6.95
C THR A 71 41.01 -5.58 -8.08
N PRO A 72 40.03 -6.50 -7.95
CA PRO A 72 39.02 -6.64 -8.96
C PRO A 72 38.40 -5.26 -9.13
N THR A 73 38.62 -4.64 -10.29
CA THR A 73 37.82 -3.50 -10.69
C THR A 73 36.39 -4.02 -10.69
N PRO A 74 35.47 -3.45 -9.90
CA PRO A 74 34.07 -3.84 -10.01
C PRO A 74 33.70 -3.63 -11.47
N TYR A 75 33.51 -4.73 -12.19
CA TYR A 75 32.97 -4.66 -13.53
C TYR A 75 31.58 -4.04 -13.36
N PRO A 76 31.26 -2.92 -14.03
CA PRO A 76 29.90 -2.41 -13.99
C PRO A 76 29.04 -3.56 -14.53
N THR A 77 28.31 -4.20 -13.61
CA THR A 77 27.29 -5.16 -14.02
C THR A 77 26.32 -4.33 -14.84
N ALA A 78 26.06 -4.72 -16.08
CA ALA A 78 25.11 -3.98 -16.93
C ALA A 78 23.85 -3.69 -16.10
N GLN A 79 23.47 -2.42 -16.02
CA GLN A 79 22.31 -1.98 -15.27
C GLN A 79 21.13 -2.87 -15.66
N ALA A 80 20.43 -3.44 -14.68
CA ALA A 80 19.24 -4.24 -14.95
C ALA A 80 18.21 -3.29 -15.58
N THR A 81 18.11 -3.29 -16.90
CA THR A 81 17.11 -2.48 -17.58
C THR A 81 15.75 -3.08 -17.26
N VAL A 82 14.86 -2.28 -16.68
CA VAL A 82 13.48 -2.69 -16.45
C VAL A 82 12.85 -3.00 -17.81
N GLY A 83 12.55 -4.27 -18.04
CA GLY A 83 11.96 -4.75 -19.29
C GLY A 83 10.47 -4.50 -19.33
N PHE A 84 10.06 -3.28 -19.63
CA PHE A 84 8.65 -2.98 -19.93
C PHE A 84 8.26 -3.67 -21.24
N ILE A 85 7.16 -4.42 -21.20
CA ILE A 85 6.64 -5.17 -22.34
C ILE A 85 5.13 -5.05 -22.25
N PHE A 86 4.47 -4.64 -23.34
CA PHE A 86 3.01 -4.66 -23.42
C PHE A 86 2.52 -5.91 -24.14
N ASP A 87 2.27 -6.97 -23.37
CA ASP A 87 1.88 -8.30 -23.86
C ASP A 87 0.70 -8.90 -23.08
N ASN A 88 0.39 -10.16 -23.36
CA ASN A 88 -0.72 -10.90 -22.73
C ASN A 88 -2.09 -10.20 -22.84
N TRP A 89 -2.36 -9.68 -24.03
CA TRP A 89 -3.56 -8.93 -24.35
C TRP A 89 -4.84 -9.75 -24.18
N GLN A 90 -5.83 -9.14 -23.55
CA GLN A 90 -7.16 -9.71 -23.36
C GLN A 90 -8.23 -8.68 -23.72
N LEU A 91 -9.22 -9.10 -24.50
CA LEU A 91 -10.43 -8.33 -24.72
C LEU A 91 -11.34 -8.48 -23.51
N LEU A 92 -11.87 -7.36 -23.04
CA LEU A 92 -12.72 -7.31 -21.87
C LEU A 92 -14.19 -7.30 -22.28
N THR A 93 -14.97 -8.14 -21.62
CA THR A 93 -16.42 -8.06 -21.70
C THR A 93 -16.91 -7.14 -20.60
N VAL A 94 -16.84 -5.83 -20.85
CA VAL A 94 -17.39 -4.81 -19.94
C VAL A 94 -18.84 -4.52 -20.34
N PRO A 95 -19.81 -4.58 -19.40
CA PRO A 95 -21.18 -4.17 -19.68
C PRO A 95 -21.25 -2.76 -20.24
N SER A 96 -22.06 -2.54 -21.28
CA SER A 96 -22.09 -1.27 -22.03
C SER A 96 -22.55 -0.07 -21.20
N ASP A 97 -23.20 -0.31 -20.07
CA ASP A 97 -23.73 0.68 -19.14
C ASP A 97 -22.70 1.20 -18.12
N VAL A 98 -21.54 0.52 -17.95
CA VAL A 98 -20.47 0.97 -17.03
C VAL A 98 -20.01 2.38 -17.40
N LEU A 99 -19.64 2.58 -18.67
CA LEU A 99 -19.10 3.85 -19.14
C LEU A 99 -20.10 4.99 -18.98
N SER A 100 -21.39 4.76 -19.28
CA SER A 100 -22.42 5.78 -19.05
C SER A 100 -22.64 6.07 -17.56
N SER A 101 -22.46 5.07 -16.69
CA SER A 101 -22.67 5.21 -15.25
C SER A 101 -21.57 6.03 -14.57
N LEU A 102 -20.35 6.04 -15.12
CA LEU A 102 -19.21 6.83 -14.62
C LEU A 102 -19.39 8.35 -14.78
N SER A 103 -20.44 8.80 -15.48
CA SER A 103 -20.86 10.22 -15.47
C SER A 103 -21.34 10.70 -14.10
N SER A 104 -21.65 9.78 -13.18
CA SER A 104 -21.98 10.05 -11.77
C SER A 104 -21.03 9.29 -10.86
N PRO A 105 -20.80 9.73 -9.60
CA PRO A 105 -19.95 9.00 -8.68
C PRO A 105 -20.46 7.59 -8.41
N MET A 106 -19.57 6.61 -8.59
CA MET A 106 -19.77 5.21 -8.25
C MET A 106 -18.79 4.80 -7.17
N MET A 107 -19.20 3.86 -6.33
CA MET A 107 -18.34 3.26 -5.32
C MET A 107 -17.61 2.06 -5.90
N ALA A 108 -16.27 2.12 -5.91
CA ALA A 108 -15.40 1.02 -6.28
C ALA A 108 -14.98 0.22 -5.04
N PHE A 109 -15.12 -1.10 -5.10
CA PHE A 109 -14.66 -2.01 -4.05
C PHE A 109 -14.31 -3.37 -4.62
N VAL A 110 -13.48 -4.10 -3.88
CA VAL A 110 -13.05 -5.45 -4.20
C VAL A 110 -13.77 -6.45 -3.31
N ASN A 111 -14.24 -7.54 -3.90
CA ASN A 111 -14.79 -8.68 -3.17
C ASN A 111 -13.93 -9.92 -3.44
N GLN A 112 -13.28 -10.41 -2.39
CA GLN A 112 -12.46 -11.62 -2.42
C GLN A 112 -13.28 -12.80 -1.83
N ASN A 113 -13.77 -13.70 -2.69
CA ASN A 113 -14.69 -14.78 -2.34
C ASN A 113 -14.02 -16.16 -2.43
N ASP A 114 -12.93 -16.33 -1.71
CA ASP A 114 -12.06 -17.51 -1.70
C ASP A 114 -11.70 -18.01 -0.29
N LYS A 115 -11.96 -17.22 0.75
CA LYS A 115 -11.50 -17.54 2.10
C LYS A 115 -12.53 -18.37 2.86
N ASP A 116 -12.24 -19.68 2.98
CA ASP A 116 -13.01 -20.69 3.71
C ASP A 116 -13.37 -20.31 5.16
N ASN A 117 -12.69 -19.34 5.76
CA ASN A 117 -12.84 -18.94 7.17
C ASN A 117 -13.81 -17.79 7.44
N VAL A 118 -14.43 -17.17 6.42
CA VAL A 118 -15.56 -16.24 6.67
C VAL A 118 -16.84 -17.08 6.73
N SER A 119 -17.15 -17.57 7.92
CA SER A 119 -18.30 -18.41 8.26
C SER A 119 -19.63 -17.66 8.23
N ASN A 120 -19.86 -16.84 7.21
CA ASN A 120 -21.14 -16.18 7.00
C ASN A 120 -22.15 -17.20 6.44
N GLY A 121 -22.72 -18.01 7.33
CA GLY A 121 -23.79 -18.96 7.03
C GLY A 121 -25.12 -18.29 6.64
N GLY A 122 -25.20 -16.96 6.68
CA GLY A 122 -26.37 -16.16 6.30
C GLY A 122 -26.33 -15.58 4.88
N THR A 123 -25.18 -15.61 4.19
CA THR A 123 -25.11 -15.20 2.77
C THR A 123 -25.31 -16.39 1.83
N PRO A 124 -26.23 -16.30 0.85
CA PRO A 124 -26.58 -17.43 -0.03
C PRO A 124 -25.54 -17.77 -1.12
N GLN A 125 -24.36 -17.15 -1.14
CA GLN A 125 -23.38 -17.33 -2.23
C GLN A 125 -22.32 -18.40 -1.89
N PRO A 126 -22.04 -19.36 -2.81
CA PRO A 126 -20.92 -20.28 -2.66
C PRO A 126 -19.57 -19.57 -2.80
N ALA A 127 -18.49 -20.17 -2.27
CA ALA A 127 -17.13 -19.69 -2.53
C ALA A 127 -16.80 -19.87 -4.02
N THR A 128 -16.11 -18.90 -4.62
CA THR A 128 -15.80 -18.89 -6.06
C THR A 128 -14.30 -18.97 -6.36
N GLY A 129 -13.42 -18.70 -5.38
CA GLY A 129 -11.98 -18.62 -5.63
C GLY A 129 -11.58 -17.37 -6.45
N LEU A 130 -12.46 -16.37 -6.49
CA LEU A 130 -12.30 -15.17 -7.30
C LEU A 130 -12.22 -13.92 -6.44
N GLU A 131 -11.42 -12.97 -6.90
CA GLU A 131 -11.42 -11.59 -6.46
C GLU A 131 -12.03 -10.73 -7.57
N THR A 132 -13.11 -10.01 -7.28
CA THR A 132 -13.83 -9.22 -8.27
C THR A 132 -13.81 -7.74 -7.89
N LEU A 133 -13.38 -6.89 -8.83
CA LEU A 133 -13.57 -5.45 -8.73
C LEU A 133 -14.99 -5.09 -9.17
N TYR A 134 -15.74 -4.43 -8.32
CA TYR A 134 -17.08 -3.95 -8.59
C TYR A 134 -17.15 -2.43 -8.59
N TYR A 135 -17.96 -1.88 -9.50
CA TYR A 135 -18.51 -0.52 -9.39
C TYR A 135 -19.98 -0.59 -9.00
N ALA A 136 -20.40 0.24 -8.06
CA ALA A 136 -21.77 0.28 -7.56
C ALA A 136 -22.28 1.71 -7.47
N ALA A 137 -23.47 1.96 -8.03
CA ALA A 137 -24.13 3.24 -7.86
C ALA A 137 -24.64 3.37 -6.42
N PRO A 138 -24.43 4.50 -5.73
CA PRO A 138 -24.79 4.65 -4.32
C PRO A 138 -26.31 4.57 -4.07
N ASN A 139 -27.11 4.90 -5.08
CA ASN A 139 -28.58 4.81 -5.04
C ASN A 139 -29.13 3.43 -5.46
N ASN A 140 -28.28 2.47 -5.83
CA ASN A 140 -28.70 1.13 -6.26
C ASN A 140 -27.89 0.01 -5.56
N PRO A 141 -28.18 -0.30 -4.29
CA PRO A 141 -27.44 -1.30 -3.51
C PRO A 141 -27.48 -2.73 -4.09
N GLY A 142 -28.41 -3.03 -5.00
CA GLY A 142 -28.49 -4.30 -5.71
C GLY A 142 -27.73 -4.33 -7.04
N GLY A 143 -27.55 -3.18 -7.68
CA GLY A 143 -26.91 -3.04 -8.99
C GLY A 143 -25.42 -2.75 -8.88
N ARG A 144 -24.64 -3.83 -8.84
CA ARG A 144 -23.18 -3.79 -8.93
C ARG A 144 -22.74 -4.27 -10.30
N ILE A 145 -21.72 -3.64 -10.86
CA ILE A 145 -21.15 -4.04 -12.15
C ILE A 145 -19.76 -4.61 -11.92
N ALA A 146 -19.54 -5.86 -12.36
CA ALA A 146 -18.23 -6.50 -12.29
C ALA A 146 -17.34 -5.92 -13.39
N VAL A 147 -16.24 -5.27 -13.00
CA VAL A 147 -15.30 -4.60 -13.90
C VAL A 147 -14.20 -5.55 -14.36
N THR A 148 -13.62 -6.30 -13.42
CA THR A 148 -12.64 -7.34 -13.72
C THR A 148 -12.67 -8.42 -12.64
N GLN A 149 -12.28 -9.64 -13.02
CA GLN A 149 -12.21 -10.81 -12.14
C GLN A 149 -10.81 -11.40 -12.20
N LEU A 150 -10.20 -11.55 -11.02
CA LEU A 150 -8.89 -12.15 -10.83
C LEU A 150 -9.06 -13.46 -10.05
N ALA A 151 -8.10 -14.37 -10.21
CA ALA A 151 -7.96 -15.46 -9.26
C ALA A 151 -7.66 -14.85 -7.89
N ALA A 152 -8.39 -15.29 -6.87
CA ALA A 152 -8.20 -14.74 -5.55
C ALA A 152 -6.82 -15.13 -5.02
N SER A 153 -6.00 -14.11 -4.73
CA SER A 153 -4.64 -14.25 -4.23
C SER A 153 -4.43 -13.21 -3.14
N THR A 154 -3.47 -13.44 -2.24
CA THR A 154 -3.22 -12.51 -1.13
C THR A 154 -2.57 -11.20 -1.54
N ASN A 155 -2.16 -11.05 -2.82
CA ASN A 155 -1.28 -9.98 -3.29
C ASN A 155 -1.80 -9.24 -4.53
N ASN A 156 -3.06 -9.41 -4.92
CA ASN A 156 -3.62 -8.63 -6.02
C ASN A 156 -3.82 -7.17 -5.55
N GLN A 157 -2.90 -6.29 -5.93
CA GLN A 157 -3.02 -4.85 -5.71
C GLN A 157 -3.81 -4.23 -6.87
N ILE A 158 -4.79 -3.38 -6.59
CA ILE A 158 -5.64 -2.74 -7.62
C ILE A 158 -5.63 -1.23 -7.42
N TYR A 159 -5.27 -0.51 -8.47
CA TYR A 159 -5.14 0.95 -8.52
C TYR A 159 -6.05 1.51 -9.61
N ILE A 160 -6.97 2.38 -9.25
CA ILE A 160 -8.04 2.84 -10.14
C ILE A 160 -7.89 4.34 -10.37
N SER A 161 -8.06 4.77 -11.62
CA SER A 161 -8.14 6.18 -11.98
C SER A 161 -9.38 6.85 -11.38
N ALA A 162 -9.28 8.15 -11.04
CA ALA A 162 -10.38 8.87 -10.40
C ALA A 162 -11.65 8.93 -11.26
N ASN A 163 -11.52 8.96 -12.59
CA ASN A 163 -12.66 8.88 -13.49
C ASN A 163 -13.24 7.46 -13.63
N GLY A 164 -12.50 6.41 -13.21
CA GLY A 164 -12.90 5.01 -13.28
C GLY A 164 -12.68 4.34 -14.64
N HIS A 165 -12.06 5.01 -15.62
CA HIS A 165 -11.89 4.47 -16.97
C HIS A 165 -10.66 3.55 -17.11
N SER A 166 -9.68 3.73 -16.24
CA SER A 166 -8.41 3.01 -16.26
C SER A 166 -8.14 2.32 -14.92
N VAL A 167 -7.66 1.08 -14.97
CA VAL A 167 -7.29 0.28 -13.80
C VAL A 167 -5.91 -0.31 -14.03
N ALA A 168 -5.01 -0.18 -13.06
CA ALA A 168 -3.77 -0.94 -12.99
C ALA A 168 -3.94 -2.02 -11.90
N TYR A 169 -3.54 -3.24 -12.18
CA TYR A 169 -3.66 -4.32 -11.20
C TYR A 169 -2.52 -5.31 -11.29
N PHE A 170 -2.16 -5.87 -10.15
CA PHE A 170 -1.14 -6.88 -10.06
C PHE A 170 -1.73 -8.29 -10.20
N LYS A 171 -1.06 -9.15 -10.97
CA LYS A 171 -1.31 -10.59 -11.00
C LYS A 171 -0.07 -11.28 -10.46
N ASP A 172 -0.23 -12.05 -9.39
CA ASP A 172 0.90 -12.73 -8.74
C ASP A 172 1.45 -13.90 -9.54
N GLY A 173 2.78 -14.04 -9.45
CA GLY A 173 3.54 -15.25 -9.72
C GLY A 173 3.43 -15.82 -11.12
N ARG A 174 4.19 -16.89 -11.35
CA ARG A 174 3.96 -17.71 -12.54
C ARG A 174 2.64 -18.45 -12.37
N ASP A 175 1.69 -18.18 -13.25
CA ASP A 175 0.47 -18.96 -13.37
C ASP A 175 0.86 -20.43 -13.59
N SER A 176 0.57 -21.28 -12.62
CA SER A 176 0.96 -22.70 -12.64
C SER A 176 0.21 -23.51 -13.71
N THR A 177 -0.91 -22.97 -14.21
CA THR A 177 -1.76 -23.61 -15.21
C THR A 177 -1.38 -23.18 -16.62
N THR A 178 -1.10 -21.89 -16.83
CA THR A 178 -0.74 -21.35 -18.16
C THR A 178 0.77 -21.18 -18.37
N GLY A 179 1.57 -21.29 -17.30
CA GLY A 179 3.01 -21.04 -17.32
C GLY A 179 3.39 -19.56 -17.49
N GLN A 180 2.42 -18.64 -17.59
CA GLN A 180 2.62 -17.22 -17.80
C GLN A 180 3.17 -16.54 -16.54
N THR A 181 4.19 -15.71 -16.68
CA THR A 181 4.66 -14.86 -15.57
C THR A 181 3.60 -13.81 -15.22
N GLY A 182 3.43 -13.54 -13.93
CA GLY A 182 2.63 -12.45 -13.41
C GLY A 182 3.22 -11.08 -13.75
N GLY A 183 2.74 -10.05 -13.07
CA GLY A 183 3.18 -8.69 -13.35
C GLY A 183 2.14 -7.63 -13.04
N LEU A 184 2.50 -6.39 -13.38
CA LEU A 184 1.57 -5.28 -13.43
C LEU A 184 0.85 -5.28 -14.77
N TYR A 185 -0.49 -5.26 -14.71
CA TYR A 185 -1.39 -5.15 -15.83
C TYR A 185 -2.07 -3.79 -15.82
N MET A 186 -2.46 -3.33 -16.99
CA MET A 186 -3.30 -2.17 -17.19
C MET A 186 -4.54 -2.59 -17.97
N LEU A 187 -5.66 -1.97 -17.60
CA LEU A 187 -6.97 -2.19 -18.16
C LEU A 187 -7.57 -0.84 -18.52
N SER A 188 -8.02 -0.70 -19.77
CA SER A 188 -8.78 0.44 -20.27
C SER A 188 -10.22 0.01 -20.55
N LEU A 189 -11.19 0.66 -19.91
CA LEU A 189 -12.61 0.40 -20.15
C LEU A 189 -13.09 0.99 -21.48
N ASP A 190 -12.53 2.11 -21.92
CA ASP A 190 -12.86 2.74 -23.19
C ASP A 190 -12.45 1.84 -24.36
N GLN A 191 -11.24 1.30 -24.29
CA GLN A 191 -10.70 0.41 -25.32
C GLN A 191 -11.13 -1.04 -25.12
N ARG A 192 -11.64 -1.40 -23.92
CA ARG A 192 -12.01 -2.76 -23.52
C ARG A 192 -10.88 -3.77 -23.71
N ILE A 193 -9.68 -3.34 -23.35
CA ILE A 193 -8.48 -4.17 -23.39
C ILE A 193 -7.80 -4.18 -22.03
N SER A 194 -7.20 -5.32 -21.71
CA SER A 194 -6.23 -5.47 -20.65
C SER A 194 -4.93 -6.04 -21.21
N GLY A 195 -3.80 -5.60 -20.68
CA GLY A 195 -2.48 -6.09 -21.07
C GLY A 195 -1.49 -5.95 -19.92
N ARG A 196 -0.49 -6.84 -19.87
CA ARG A 196 0.62 -6.75 -18.92
C ARG A 196 1.60 -5.71 -19.41
N ILE A 197 2.03 -4.79 -18.55
CA ILE A 197 3.04 -3.77 -18.88
C ILE A 197 4.41 -4.02 -18.24
N LEU A 198 4.43 -4.77 -17.14
CA LEU A 198 5.65 -5.05 -16.39
C LEU A 198 5.64 -6.50 -15.91
N PRO A 199 6.44 -7.40 -16.51
CA PRO A 199 6.58 -8.77 -16.05
C PRO A 199 7.28 -8.82 -14.69
N ILE A 200 6.61 -9.36 -13.67
CA ILE A 200 7.18 -9.53 -12.33
C ILE A 200 6.99 -10.98 -11.91
N THR A 201 8.09 -11.63 -11.57
CA THR A 201 8.12 -13.06 -11.18
C THR A 201 7.86 -13.28 -9.70
N SER A 202 8.09 -12.27 -8.85
CA SER A 202 7.85 -12.31 -7.41
C SER A 202 7.81 -10.89 -6.83
N LEU A 203 6.82 -10.61 -5.98
CA LEU A 203 6.81 -9.39 -5.15
C LEU A 203 7.70 -9.51 -3.91
N VAL A 204 8.12 -10.73 -3.55
CA VAL A 204 8.84 -11.02 -2.30
C VAL A 204 10.27 -10.47 -2.32
N GLN A 205 10.81 -10.12 -3.50
CA GLN A 205 12.17 -9.60 -3.62
C GLN A 205 12.28 -8.10 -3.86
N ARG A 206 11.17 -7.38 -4.10
CA ARG A 206 11.01 -5.92 -4.15
C ARG A 206 9.61 -5.65 -4.72
N GLY A 207 8.61 -5.44 -3.86
CA GLY A 207 7.32 -4.89 -4.29
C GLY A 207 7.47 -3.47 -4.84
N PHE A 208 6.36 -2.81 -5.17
CA PHE A 208 6.41 -1.36 -5.37
C PHE A 208 6.77 -0.68 -4.05
N PHE A 209 7.79 0.19 -4.07
CA PHE A 209 8.17 1.00 -2.90
C PHE A 209 7.07 2.01 -2.51
N SER A 210 6.25 2.38 -3.49
CA SER A 210 5.11 3.27 -3.34
C SER A 210 4.06 2.96 -4.39
N ASP A 211 2.79 3.19 -4.06
CA ASP A 211 1.67 2.90 -4.95
C ASP A 211 1.77 3.63 -6.30
N PRO A 212 1.44 2.96 -7.44
CA PRO A 212 1.17 3.61 -8.71
C PRO A 212 0.01 4.61 -8.62
N VAL A 213 0.14 5.74 -9.30
CA VAL A 213 -0.87 6.81 -9.30
C VAL A 213 -1.29 7.21 -10.70
N TRP A 214 -2.60 7.26 -10.93
CA TRP A 214 -3.17 7.75 -12.19
C TRP A 214 -3.30 9.27 -12.17
N THR A 215 -3.18 9.91 -13.33
CA THR A 215 -3.71 11.26 -13.54
C THR A 215 -5.22 11.27 -13.28
N ARG A 216 -5.78 12.43 -12.92
CA ARG A 216 -7.21 12.57 -12.60
C ARG A 216 -8.12 12.13 -13.77
N ASP A 217 -7.69 12.43 -14.99
CA ASP A 217 -8.34 12.03 -16.24
C ASP A 217 -8.07 10.56 -16.65
N GLY A 218 -7.32 9.80 -15.85
CA GLY A 218 -7.02 8.39 -16.08
C GLY A 218 -6.15 8.11 -17.32
N SER A 219 -5.58 9.13 -17.95
CA SER A 219 -4.83 8.99 -19.21
C SER A 219 -3.39 8.52 -19.03
N ARG A 220 -2.77 8.75 -17.87
CA ARG A 220 -1.39 8.36 -17.57
C ARG A 220 -1.25 7.77 -16.17
N LEU A 221 -0.40 6.77 -16.04
CA LEU A 221 0.00 6.14 -14.79
C LEU A 221 1.45 6.53 -14.47
N ALA A 222 1.73 6.97 -13.24
CA ALA A 222 3.08 7.14 -12.72
C ALA A 222 3.42 6.02 -11.72
N MET A 223 4.67 5.55 -11.73
CA MET A 223 5.13 4.42 -10.93
C MET A 223 6.57 4.63 -10.47
N ALA A 224 6.87 4.32 -9.21
CA ALA A 224 8.25 4.19 -8.75
C ALA A 224 8.75 2.76 -9.00
N VAL A 225 9.81 2.61 -9.81
CA VAL A 225 10.30 1.31 -10.27
C VAL A 225 11.80 1.19 -10.03
N ALA A 226 12.21 0.10 -9.39
CA ALA A 226 13.63 -0.19 -9.18
C ALA A 226 14.33 -0.53 -10.50
N THR A 227 15.39 0.19 -10.83
CA THR A 227 16.20 0.09 -12.06
C THR A 227 17.55 -0.60 -11.83
N GLY A 228 17.69 -1.23 -10.66
CA GLY A 228 18.85 -2.00 -10.25
C GLY A 228 19.37 -1.54 -8.90
N TYR A 229 20.18 -0.47 -8.94
CA TYR A 229 20.77 0.15 -7.75
C TYR A 229 19.95 1.33 -7.21
N ASP A 230 19.13 1.92 -8.07
CA ASP A 230 18.31 3.12 -7.89
C ASP A 230 16.81 2.80 -8.10
N ILE A 231 15.96 3.81 -7.85
CA ILE A 231 14.51 3.75 -8.05
C ILE A 231 14.11 5.03 -8.78
N ASP A 232 13.46 4.86 -9.92
CA ASP A 232 13.04 5.97 -10.75
C ASP A 232 11.51 6.07 -10.89
N ILE A 233 11.03 7.28 -11.17
CA ILE A 233 9.65 7.56 -11.53
C ILE A 233 9.47 7.38 -13.04
N PHE A 234 8.68 6.37 -13.41
CA PHE A 234 8.23 6.14 -14.77
C PHE A 234 6.81 6.65 -14.98
N THR A 235 6.50 7.01 -16.21
CA THR A 235 5.12 7.25 -16.66
C THR A 235 4.79 6.43 -17.89
N ILE A 236 3.51 6.05 -18.03
CA ILE A 236 2.98 5.33 -19.18
C ILE A 236 1.54 5.75 -19.45
N GLY A 237 1.12 5.81 -20.71
CA GLY A 237 -0.27 6.06 -21.10
C GLY A 237 -1.19 4.90 -20.75
N SER A 238 -2.49 5.18 -20.54
CA SER A 238 -3.52 4.18 -20.23
C SER A 238 -3.68 3.09 -21.30
N ASP A 239 -3.24 3.39 -22.52
CA ASP A 239 -3.19 2.51 -23.68
C ASP A 239 -1.87 1.72 -23.79
N GLY A 240 -0.98 1.84 -22.80
CA GLY A 240 0.36 1.24 -22.79
C GLY A 240 1.40 1.97 -23.63
N ALA A 241 1.04 3.09 -24.28
CA ALA A 241 1.97 3.89 -25.08
C ALA A 241 2.73 4.91 -24.21
N ASN A 242 3.67 5.64 -24.84
CA ASN A 242 4.37 6.77 -24.23
C ASN A 242 5.07 6.47 -22.89
N LEU A 243 5.60 5.26 -22.74
CA LEU A 243 6.45 4.91 -21.62
C LEU A 243 7.67 5.86 -21.58
N LYS A 244 7.90 6.51 -20.43
CA LYS A 244 9.03 7.41 -20.19
C LYS A 244 9.61 7.20 -18.80
N ASN A 245 10.93 7.17 -18.70
CA ASN A 245 11.60 7.35 -17.43
C ASN A 245 11.77 8.86 -17.17
N LEU A 246 11.14 9.39 -16.11
CA LEU A 246 11.15 10.83 -15.81
C LEU A 246 12.28 11.23 -14.87
N THR A 247 12.74 10.30 -14.03
CA THR A 247 13.92 10.49 -13.20
C THR A 247 14.98 9.48 -13.62
N ASN A 248 16.25 9.86 -13.59
CA ASN A 248 17.37 8.95 -13.89
C ASN A 248 18.64 9.59 -13.34
N ASN A 249 18.73 9.61 -12.01
CA ASN A 249 19.76 10.35 -11.29
C ASN A 249 20.52 9.49 -10.28
N GLY A 250 20.28 8.18 -10.25
CA GLY A 250 20.94 7.24 -9.35
C GLY A 250 20.43 7.24 -7.92
N SER A 251 19.46 8.09 -7.57
CA SER A 251 18.87 8.15 -6.21
C SER A 251 17.59 7.32 -6.10
N TYR A 252 16.98 7.27 -4.91
CA TYR A 252 15.66 6.68 -4.71
C TYR A 252 14.58 7.76 -4.81
N ASP A 253 13.86 7.76 -5.92
CA ASP A 253 12.70 8.60 -6.17
C ASP A 253 11.40 7.78 -5.99
N ILE A 254 10.58 8.13 -4.99
CA ILE A 254 9.38 7.37 -4.59
C ILE A 254 8.17 8.27 -4.33
N TRP A 255 7.01 7.66 -4.06
CA TRP A 255 5.73 8.32 -3.79
C TRP A 255 5.34 9.35 -4.85
N PRO A 256 5.27 8.95 -6.14
CA PRO A 256 4.79 9.85 -7.19
C PRO A 256 3.36 10.31 -6.88
N SER A 257 3.06 11.57 -7.17
CA SER A 257 1.72 12.16 -7.02
C SER A 257 1.48 13.22 -8.08
N TRP A 258 0.49 13.00 -8.95
CA TRP A 258 0.14 13.95 -10.01
C TRP A 258 -0.54 15.20 -9.46
N SER A 259 -0.18 16.37 -9.99
CA SER A 259 -0.99 17.58 -9.81
C SER A 259 -2.40 17.33 -10.36
N PRO A 260 -3.44 17.99 -9.82
CA PRO A 260 -4.81 17.77 -10.28
C PRO A 260 -5.01 18.01 -11.79
N ASP A 261 -4.23 18.91 -12.40
CA ASP A 261 -4.20 19.15 -13.86
C ASP A 261 -3.29 18.20 -14.66
N GLY A 262 -2.51 17.34 -14.00
CA GLY A 262 -1.59 16.40 -14.64
C GLY A 262 -0.35 17.04 -15.27
N SER A 263 -0.06 18.31 -15.01
CA SER A 263 1.14 18.98 -15.55
C SER A 263 2.42 18.72 -14.74
N LYS A 264 2.28 18.31 -13.47
CA LYS A 264 3.41 18.13 -12.54
C LYS A 264 3.30 16.82 -11.76
N ILE A 265 4.43 16.35 -11.26
CA ILE A 265 4.54 15.22 -10.35
C ILE A 265 5.31 15.65 -9.11
N LEU A 266 4.74 15.42 -7.92
CA LEU A 266 5.50 15.41 -6.67
C LEU A 266 6.08 14.03 -6.46
N PHE A 267 7.26 13.98 -5.85
CA PHE A 267 7.87 12.76 -5.39
C PHE A 267 8.84 13.07 -4.26
N VAL A 268 9.23 12.04 -3.52
CA VAL A 268 10.24 12.13 -2.46
C VAL A 268 11.53 11.51 -2.94
N SER A 269 12.63 12.23 -2.72
CA SER A 269 13.95 11.79 -3.15
C SER A 269 14.94 11.81 -2.00
N ASP A 270 15.76 10.76 -1.90
CA ASP A 270 16.88 10.71 -0.97
C ASP A 270 18.18 11.32 -1.54
N ARG A 271 18.14 11.94 -2.72
CA ARG A 271 19.34 12.47 -3.41
C ARG A 271 20.20 13.46 -2.61
N ASP A 272 19.60 14.11 -1.62
CA ASP A 272 20.31 15.01 -0.69
C ASP A 272 21.13 14.25 0.36
N THR A 273 20.66 13.05 0.72
CA THR A 273 21.31 12.13 1.67
C THR A 273 22.31 11.25 0.93
N CYS A 274 21.91 10.73 -0.22
CA CYS A 274 22.73 9.92 -1.09
C CYS A 274 22.59 10.36 -2.56
N PRO A 275 23.59 11.06 -3.13
CA PRO A 275 23.50 11.55 -4.51
C PRO A 275 23.40 10.48 -5.59
N SER A 276 23.94 9.28 -5.34
CA SER A 276 23.78 8.13 -6.22
C SER A 276 24.04 6.82 -5.46
N TRP A 277 23.18 5.83 -5.68
CA TRP A 277 23.35 4.45 -5.26
C TRP A 277 24.06 3.59 -6.30
N ILE A 278 24.32 4.13 -7.49
CA ILE A 278 25.00 3.41 -8.57
C ILE A 278 26.51 3.36 -8.25
N PRO A 279 27.11 2.18 -8.01
CA PRO A 279 28.49 2.08 -7.52
C PRO A 279 29.57 2.65 -8.46
N SER A 280 29.25 2.80 -9.75
CA SER A 280 30.16 3.37 -10.75
C SER A 280 30.15 4.90 -10.81
N ASP A 281 29.20 5.56 -10.15
CA ASP A 281 29.09 7.01 -10.19
C ASP A 281 30.15 7.69 -9.32
N ALA A 282 30.60 8.87 -9.74
CA ALA A 282 31.68 9.60 -9.05
C ALA A 282 31.33 10.00 -7.61
N ASN A 283 30.04 10.17 -7.32
CA ASN A 283 29.47 10.55 -6.04
C ASN A 283 28.63 9.41 -5.41
N ALA A 284 28.91 8.16 -5.79
CA ALA A 284 28.25 6.99 -5.24
C ALA A 284 28.40 6.91 -3.72
N CYS A 285 27.33 6.56 -3.03
CA CYS A 285 27.34 6.39 -1.59
C CYS A 285 28.04 5.09 -1.19
N ASP A 286 28.68 5.13 -0.03
CA ASP A 286 29.25 3.96 0.62
C ASP A 286 28.16 3.30 1.50
N PRO A 287 27.63 2.12 1.12
CA PRO A 287 26.56 1.46 1.87
C PRO A 287 26.96 1.09 3.30
N ALA A 288 28.27 1.03 3.60
CA ALA A 288 28.74 0.77 4.96
C ALA A 288 28.62 2.00 5.87
N LYS A 289 28.57 3.21 5.30
CA LYS A 289 28.44 4.49 6.04
C LYS A 289 27.03 5.02 6.01
N THR A 290 26.38 4.90 4.86
CA THR A 290 24.98 5.29 4.65
C THR A 290 24.25 4.05 4.18
N PRO A 291 23.66 3.27 5.10
CA PRO A 291 22.88 2.10 4.72
C PRO A 291 21.75 2.52 3.77
N PRO A 292 21.50 1.76 2.69
CA PRO A 292 20.36 2.01 1.83
C PRO A 292 19.07 1.92 2.63
N PRO A 293 18.08 2.79 2.35
CA PRO A 293 16.75 2.66 2.92
C PRO A 293 16.22 1.24 2.71
N VAL A 294 15.81 0.59 3.79
CA VAL A 294 15.14 -0.72 3.77
C VAL A 294 13.64 -0.52 3.94
N ASP A 295 12.85 -1.41 3.34
CA ASP A 295 11.40 -1.56 3.59
C ASP A 295 10.57 -0.27 3.49
N GLY A 296 10.85 0.58 2.49
CA GLY A 296 10.09 1.81 2.26
C GLY A 296 10.37 2.95 3.25
N GLY A 297 11.36 2.78 4.15
CA GLY A 297 11.81 3.80 5.10
C GLY A 297 12.66 4.92 4.47
N VAL A 298 12.38 5.29 3.21
CA VAL A 298 13.09 6.39 2.56
C VAL A 298 12.70 7.69 3.25
N VAL A 299 13.70 8.33 3.86
CA VAL A 299 13.57 9.68 4.40
C VAL A 299 14.22 10.63 3.41
N GLY A 300 13.41 11.47 2.77
CA GLY A 300 13.85 12.29 1.65
C GLY A 300 13.31 13.71 1.69
N SER A 301 13.73 14.50 0.70
CA SER A 301 13.17 15.83 0.44
C SER A 301 12.06 15.72 -0.61
N ILE A 302 11.11 16.65 -0.56
CA ILE A 302 10.05 16.73 -1.58
C ILE A 302 10.58 17.46 -2.81
N TYR A 303 10.35 16.87 -3.98
CA TYR A 303 10.64 17.45 -5.28
C TYR A 303 9.36 17.57 -6.11
N VAL A 304 9.34 18.58 -6.97
CA VAL A 304 8.33 18.73 -8.03
C VAL A 304 9.00 18.65 -9.39
N LEU A 305 8.46 17.82 -10.26
CA LEU A 305 8.86 17.68 -11.66
C LEU A 305 7.75 18.22 -12.56
N ASP A 306 8.12 19.08 -13.51
CA ASP A 306 7.26 19.52 -14.61
C ASP A 306 7.35 18.53 -15.77
N VAL A 307 6.22 17.95 -16.16
CA VAL A 307 6.21 16.76 -17.03
C VAL A 307 6.57 17.07 -18.48
N ASP A 308 6.30 18.29 -18.94
CA ASP A 308 6.57 18.69 -20.32
C ASP A 308 8.02 19.12 -20.51
N SER A 309 8.55 19.91 -19.56
CA SER A 309 9.94 20.39 -19.62
C SER A 309 10.95 19.39 -19.06
N GLY A 310 10.52 18.48 -18.19
CA GLY A 310 11.39 17.62 -17.39
C GLY A 310 12.14 18.36 -16.26
N GLU A 311 11.85 19.65 -16.07
CA GLU A 311 12.51 20.45 -15.03
C GLU A 311 12.08 19.97 -13.65
N THR A 312 13.05 19.83 -12.75
CA THR A 312 12.85 19.29 -11.40
C THR A 312 13.42 20.25 -10.37
N HIS A 313 12.62 20.58 -9.35
CA HIS A 313 13.00 21.50 -8.27
C HIS A 313 12.70 20.89 -6.91
N LYS A 314 13.60 21.13 -5.95
CA LYS A 314 13.37 20.84 -4.54
C LYS A 314 12.41 21.87 -3.95
N LEU A 315 11.43 21.42 -3.17
CA LEU A 315 10.46 22.30 -2.53
C LEU A 315 10.88 22.71 -1.12
N THR A 316 11.20 21.73 -0.27
CA THR A 316 11.48 21.95 1.15
C THR A 316 12.74 21.21 1.60
N ASP A 317 13.45 21.80 2.55
CA ASP A 317 14.55 21.16 3.28
C ASP A 317 14.05 20.21 4.38
N GLU A 318 12.76 20.31 4.75
CA GLU A 318 12.12 19.40 5.69
C GLU A 318 12.11 17.98 5.14
N LYS A 319 12.59 17.05 5.96
CA LYS A 319 12.66 15.64 5.58
C LYS A 319 11.35 14.96 5.88
N VAL A 320 10.83 14.24 4.89
CA VAL A 320 9.58 13.48 4.98
C VAL A 320 9.86 11.99 4.90
N SER A 321 9.09 11.24 5.69
CA SER A 321 9.09 9.77 5.74
C SER A 321 7.74 9.19 5.30
N GLU A 322 6.88 10.02 4.73
CA GLU A 322 5.54 9.66 4.27
C GLU A 322 5.14 10.50 3.04
N PRO A 323 4.17 10.03 2.23
CA PRO A 323 3.87 10.64 0.93
C PRO A 323 3.27 12.06 1.07
N PRO A 324 3.83 13.08 0.38
CA PRO A 324 3.20 14.39 0.26
C PRO A 324 1.96 14.34 -0.63
N ARG A 325 1.07 15.32 -0.50
CA ARG A 325 -0.20 15.36 -1.23
C ARG A 325 -0.44 16.71 -1.88
N TRP A 326 -1.00 16.69 -3.08
CA TRP A 326 -1.57 17.89 -3.70
C TRP A 326 -2.90 18.23 -3.05
N LEU A 327 -3.07 19.51 -2.76
CA LEU A 327 -4.37 20.08 -2.41
C LEU A 327 -5.05 20.69 -3.63
N ASN A 328 -4.26 21.42 -4.44
CA ASN A 328 -4.65 22.02 -5.71
C ASN A 328 -3.41 22.11 -6.63
N ASN A 329 -3.48 22.76 -7.78
CA ASN A 329 -2.35 22.81 -8.74
C ASN A 329 -1.10 23.57 -8.24
N THR A 330 -1.18 24.32 -7.14
CA THR A 330 -0.06 25.11 -6.59
C THR A 330 0.24 24.81 -5.13
N THR A 331 -0.66 24.16 -4.41
CA THR A 331 -0.53 23.94 -2.97
C THR A 331 -0.39 22.47 -2.65
N ILE A 332 0.56 22.16 -1.77
CA ILE A 332 0.82 20.81 -1.27
C ILE A 332 0.70 20.77 0.25
N THR A 333 0.45 19.59 0.78
CA THR A 333 0.46 19.30 2.22
C THR A 333 1.35 18.10 2.48
N PHE A 334 2.08 18.12 3.57
CA PHE A 334 2.97 17.03 3.97
C PHE A 334 3.14 17.02 5.48
N ALA A 335 3.78 15.97 6.00
CA ALA A 335 4.07 15.84 7.41
C ALA A 335 5.50 15.35 7.63
N THR A 336 6.07 15.73 8.76
CA THR A 336 7.49 15.49 9.11
C THR A 336 7.61 15.00 10.55
N GLY A 337 8.73 14.37 10.87
CA GLY A 337 8.99 13.77 12.18
C GLY A 337 8.48 12.33 12.29
N ASP A 338 9.06 11.58 13.20
CA ASP A 338 8.69 10.20 13.48
C ASP A 338 7.95 10.10 14.83
N PRO A 339 6.63 9.81 14.81
CA PRO A 339 5.86 9.62 16.04
C PRO A 339 6.36 8.46 16.91
N ASN A 340 7.05 7.46 16.38
CA ASN A 340 7.51 6.29 17.14
C ASN A 340 8.99 6.36 17.51
N LEU A 341 9.85 6.95 16.68
CA LEU A 341 11.30 6.90 16.83
C LEU A 341 11.93 8.20 17.36
N ASP A 342 11.30 9.36 17.15
CA ASP A 342 11.89 10.63 17.60
C ASP A 342 11.94 10.72 19.14
N THR A 343 12.92 11.46 19.66
CA THR A 343 13.10 11.70 21.10
C THR A 343 13.19 13.21 21.40
N PRO A 344 12.11 13.86 21.89
CA PRO A 344 10.78 13.29 22.15
C PRO A 344 10.02 13.00 20.84
N PRO A 345 9.02 12.10 20.85
CA PRO A 345 8.30 11.75 19.63
C PRO A 345 7.45 12.91 19.11
N GLN A 346 7.51 13.16 17.80
CA GLN A 346 6.85 14.30 17.15
C GLN A 346 6.29 13.92 15.78
N ARG A 347 5.22 14.62 15.36
CA ARG A 347 4.78 14.63 13.97
C ARG A 347 4.12 15.98 13.66
N HIS A 348 4.72 16.72 12.74
CA HIS A 348 4.32 18.07 12.36
C HIS A 348 3.55 18.06 11.04
N LEU A 349 2.59 18.98 10.89
CA LEU A 349 1.82 19.13 9.66
C LEU A 349 2.26 20.39 8.94
N TRP A 350 2.33 20.33 7.62
CA TRP A 350 2.80 21.43 6.78
C TRP A 350 1.88 21.65 5.59
N ILE A 351 1.77 22.92 5.18
CA ILE A 351 1.15 23.33 3.93
C ILE A 351 2.11 24.28 3.21
N GLU A 352 2.29 24.10 1.91
CA GLU A 352 3.24 24.87 1.11
C GLU A 352 2.63 25.25 -0.24
N ASP A 353 2.82 26.52 -0.64
CA ASP A 353 2.58 26.95 -2.02
C ASP A 353 3.89 26.86 -2.81
N ILE A 354 3.92 25.96 -3.80
CA ILE A 354 5.11 25.64 -4.60
C ILE A 354 5.60 26.81 -5.45
N THR A 355 4.73 27.79 -5.74
CA THR A 355 5.10 28.96 -6.54
C THR A 355 5.85 29.99 -5.71
N THR A 356 5.64 29.98 -4.39
CA THR A 356 6.30 30.88 -3.45
C THR A 356 7.41 30.21 -2.64
N ALA A 357 7.49 28.87 -2.66
CA ALA A 357 8.39 28.05 -1.85
C ALA A 357 8.31 28.40 -0.34
N LYS A 358 7.09 28.69 0.14
CA LYS A 358 6.84 29.03 1.54
C LYS A 358 6.07 27.91 2.23
N ALA A 359 6.80 27.05 2.92
CA ALA A 359 6.23 26.08 3.83
C ALA A 359 5.73 26.77 5.12
N GLN A 360 4.55 26.37 5.58
CA GLN A 360 3.94 26.82 6.81
C GLN A 360 3.60 25.61 7.67
N GLU A 361 4.19 25.53 8.86
CA GLU A 361 3.79 24.56 9.88
C GLU A 361 2.38 24.88 10.39
N VAL A 362 1.52 23.87 10.48
CA VAL A 362 0.16 23.99 11.01
C VAL A 362 0.08 23.35 12.40
N LYS A 363 -0.12 24.22 13.38
CA LYS A 363 -0.30 23.92 14.80
C LYS A 363 -1.21 24.96 15.43
N LEU A 364 -1.79 24.66 16.59
CA LEU A 364 -2.58 25.66 17.31
C LEU A 364 -1.70 26.83 17.76
N ALA A 365 -2.19 28.05 17.54
CA ALA A 365 -1.47 29.28 17.89
C ALA A 365 -1.26 29.45 19.41
N ASP A 366 -2.14 28.83 20.22
CA ASP A 366 -2.03 28.81 21.68
C ASP A 366 -1.13 27.68 22.21
N GLY A 367 -0.60 26.82 21.33
CA GLY A 367 0.24 25.68 21.67
C GLY A 367 -0.46 24.59 22.50
N SER A 368 -1.80 24.57 22.50
CA SER A 368 -2.57 23.63 23.32
C SER A 368 -2.77 22.24 22.68
N ASP A 369 -2.31 22.03 21.44
CA ASP A 369 -2.26 20.71 20.83
C ASP A 369 -0.98 19.94 21.20
N GLY A 370 -1.06 18.62 21.15
CA GLY A 370 0.09 17.74 21.32
C GLY A 370 1.10 17.85 20.19
N ALA A 371 2.36 17.51 20.50
CA ALA A 371 3.47 17.49 19.55
C ALA A 371 3.35 16.41 18.45
N ILE A 372 2.37 15.52 18.57
CA ILE A 372 2.08 14.45 17.62
C ILE A 372 0.71 14.73 17.01
N ARG A 373 0.69 15.11 15.73
CA ARG A 373 -0.52 15.36 14.93
C ARG A 373 -0.63 14.25 13.90
N LEU A 374 -1.67 13.41 13.96
CA LEU A 374 -1.83 12.22 13.13
C LEU A 374 -3.12 12.29 12.28
N SER A 375 -3.15 11.48 11.21
CA SER A 375 -4.38 11.19 10.45
C SER A 375 -5.10 12.45 9.95
N GLU A 376 -4.33 13.43 9.47
CA GLU A 376 -4.86 14.70 9.00
C GLU A 376 -5.78 14.54 7.79
N ALA A 377 -6.85 15.34 7.76
CA ALA A 377 -7.71 15.54 6.61
C ALA A 377 -7.92 17.03 6.42
N TRP A 378 -7.60 17.53 5.23
CA TRP A 378 -7.72 18.93 4.85
C TRP A 378 -9.04 19.22 4.18
N SER A 379 -9.59 20.42 4.42
CA SER A 379 -10.66 20.95 3.58
C SER A 379 -10.16 21.14 2.15
N ALA A 380 -11.04 21.06 1.15
CA ALA A 380 -10.64 21.12 -0.27
C ALA A 380 -9.93 22.42 -0.66
N ASP A 381 -10.23 23.52 0.03
CA ASP A 381 -9.59 24.83 -0.13
C ASP A 381 -8.30 25.01 0.70
N GLY A 382 -7.97 24.05 1.57
CA GLY A 382 -6.82 24.09 2.50
C GLY A 382 -6.94 25.11 3.61
N SER A 383 -8.11 25.72 3.82
CA SER A 383 -8.32 26.71 4.87
C SER A 383 -8.36 26.07 6.27
N ALA A 384 -8.72 24.79 6.36
CA ALA A 384 -8.86 24.05 7.60
C ALA A 384 -8.32 22.62 7.51
N VAL A 385 -7.96 22.08 8.68
CA VAL A 385 -7.50 20.70 8.85
C VAL A 385 -8.14 20.09 10.09
N VAL A 386 -8.48 18.81 9.99
CA VAL A 386 -8.82 17.95 11.13
C VAL A 386 -7.71 16.96 11.34
N TYR A 387 -7.29 16.75 12.57
CA TYR A 387 -6.25 15.78 12.93
C TYR A 387 -6.46 15.21 14.32
N GLN A 388 -5.88 14.03 14.56
CA GLN A 388 -5.78 13.44 15.88
C GLN A 388 -4.58 14.08 16.58
N SER A 389 -4.83 14.79 17.68
CA SER A 389 -3.78 15.29 18.55
C SER A 389 -3.47 14.27 19.63
N VAL A 390 -2.19 13.94 19.82
CA VAL A 390 -1.74 12.95 20.79
C VAL A 390 -0.70 13.57 21.72
N THR A 391 -0.91 13.36 23.02
CA THR A 391 0.04 13.64 24.09
C THR A 391 0.42 12.34 24.79
N ASN A 392 1.35 12.39 25.75
CA ASN A 392 1.75 11.21 26.53
C ASN A 392 0.60 10.58 27.34
N SER A 393 -0.49 11.31 27.61
CA SER A 393 -1.56 10.87 28.50
C SER A 393 -2.97 10.99 27.92
N ALA A 394 -3.14 11.61 26.75
CA ALA A 394 -4.45 11.84 26.14
C ALA A 394 -4.37 11.89 24.61
N SER A 395 -5.48 11.52 23.96
CA SER A 395 -5.72 11.79 22.54
C SER A 395 -7.05 12.50 22.38
N GLU A 396 -7.10 13.47 21.48
CA GLU A 396 -8.32 14.17 21.07
C GLU A 396 -8.34 14.42 19.57
N VAL A 397 -9.51 14.75 19.03
CA VAL A 397 -9.64 15.20 17.63
C VAL A 397 -9.79 16.71 17.63
N ILE A 398 -8.97 17.39 16.83
CA ILE A 398 -8.94 18.85 16.70
C ILE A 398 -9.26 19.23 15.27
N ALA A 399 -10.12 20.23 15.10
CA ALA A 399 -10.25 21.00 13.87
C ALA A 399 -9.62 22.38 14.07
N ALA A 400 -8.74 22.77 13.15
CA ALA A 400 -8.06 24.07 13.18
C ALA A 400 -8.03 24.70 11.80
N ARG A 401 -7.98 26.02 11.74
CA ARG A 401 -7.61 26.75 10.53
C ARG A 401 -6.13 26.58 10.27
N ARG A 402 -5.71 26.74 9.01
CA ARG A 402 -4.29 26.69 8.62
C ARG A 402 -3.41 27.71 9.35
N ASP A 403 -3.98 28.81 9.85
CA ASP A 403 -3.28 29.84 10.63
C ASP A 403 -3.11 29.48 12.12
N GLY A 404 -3.59 28.31 12.54
CA GLY A 404 -3.55 27.85 13.94
C GLY A 404 -4.74 28.27 14.79
N THR A 405 -5.74 28.94 14.23
CA THR A 405 -6.98 29.26 14.95
C THR A 405 -7.80 27.99 15.19
N LEU A 406 -8.14 27.71 16.45
CA LEU A 406 -9.02 26.60 16.81
C LEU A 406 -10.43 26.78 16.21
N ILE A 407 -10.93 25.74 15.53
CA ILE A 407 -12.34 25.65 15.12
C ILE A 407 -13.13 24.90 16.20
N GLY A 408 -12.61 23.76 16.65
CA GLY A 408 -13.22 22.96 17.71
C GLY A 408 -12.37 21.74 18.05
N ARG A 409 -12.71 21.09 19.18
CA ARG A 409 -12.06 19.86 19.63
C ARG A 409 -13.06 18.93 20.29
N THR A 410 -12.80 17.62 20.26
CA THR A 410 -13.62 16.62 20.93
C THR A 410 -12.81 15.43 21.41
N SER A 411 -13.12 14.97 22.62
CA SER A 411 -12.62 13.72 23.21
C SER A 411 -13.68 12.62 23.26
N GLU A 412 -14.87 12.88 22.70
CA GLU A 412 -15.96 11.89 22.64
C GLU A 412 -15.58 10.67 21.78
N LEU A 413 -14.75 10.89 20.76
CA LEU A 413 -14.21 9.85 19.92
C LEU A 413 -12.80 9.53 20.39
N ASN A 414 -12.65 8.42 21.10
CA ASN A 414 -11.35 7.92 21.51
C ASN A 414 -10.79 7.01 20.42
N PHE A 415 -9.84 7.52 19.65
CA PHE A 415 -9.09 6.74 18.68
C PHE A 415 -7.77 6.28 19.30
N PRO A 416 -7.36 5.01 19.09
CA PRO A 416 -5.98 4.64 19.36
C PRO A 416 -5.04 5.46 18.47
N ARG A 417 -3.75 5.47 18.79
CA ARG A 417 -2.73 6.10 17.95
C ARG A 417 -2.80 5.53 16.52
N PHE A 418 -2.80 6.40 15.50
CA PHE A 418 -3.02 6.05 14.09
C PHE A 418 -4.39 5.43 13.80
N GLY A 419 -5.32 5.50 14.75
CA GLY A 419 -6.64 4.87 14.68
C GLY A 419 -7.72 5.73 14.04
N MET A 420 -7.43 7.00 13.75
CA MET A 420 -8.39 7.93 13.18
C MET A 420 -8.32 7.95 11.65
N SER A 421 -9.48 8.14 11.02
CA SER A 421 -9.64 8.59 9.64
C SER A 421 -10.68 9.71 9.59
N ALA A 422 -10.52 10.63 8.65
CA ALA A 422 -11.46 11.72 8.45
C ALA A 422 -11.61 12.05 6.96
N SER A 423 -12.77 12.58 6.60
CA SER A 423 -13.03 13.07 5.24
C SER A 423 -13.86 14.34 5.30
N TRP A 424 -13.41 15.35 4.56
CA TRP A 424 -14.18 16.56 4.30
C TRP A 424 -15.07 16.34 3.08
N ILE A 425 -16.29 16.88 3.14
CA ILE A 425 -17.10 17.05 1.94
C ILE A 425 -16.42 18.09 1.03
N PRO A 426 -16.54 17.98 -0.31
CA PRO A 426 -15.86 18.89 -1.24
C PRO A 426 -16.16 20.38 -1.02
N ASP A 427 -17.37 20.74 -0.58
CA ASP A 427 -17.75 22.13 -0.29
C ASP A 427 -17.31 22.63 1.11
N GLY A 428 -16.64 21.78 1.90
CA GLY A 428 -16.15 22.09 3.25
C GLY A 428 -17.23 22.18 4.33
N SER A 429 -18.50 21.93 4.02
CA SER A 429 -19.62 22.12 4.97
C SER A 429 -19.80 21.00 6.00
N ARG A 430 -19.14 19.85 5.80
CA ARG A 430 -19.25 18.63 6.61
C ARG A 430 -17.91 17.93 6.76
N ILE A 431 -17.78 17.24 7.89
CA ILE A 431 -16.63 16.42 8.24
C ILE A 431 -17.15 15.07 8.73
N ALA A 432 -16.70 13.98 8.14
CA ALA A 432 -16.97 12.63 8.63
C ALA A 432 -15.75 12.11 9.39
N LEU A 433 -15.94 11.58 10.61
CA LEU A 433 -14.87 11.02 11.45
C LEU A 433 -15.06 9.52 11.66
N GLY A 434 -14.10 8.71 11.23
CA GLY A 434 -14.18 7.26 11.38
C GLY A 434 -12.89 6.66 11.92
N GLY A 435 -12.93 5.35 12.15
CA GLY A 435 -11.75 4.59 12.56
C GLY A 435 -11.00 3.99 11.37
N VAL A 436 -9.88 3.34 11.66
CA VAL A 436 -9.20 2.43 10.73
C VAL A 436 -8.98 1.06 11.37
N SER A 437 -8.70 0.04 10.57
CA SER A 437 -8.35 -1.31 11.07
C SER A 437 -9.35 -1.93 12.05
N GLY A 438 -10.65 -1.65 11.85
CA GLY A 438 -11.74 -2.17 12.69
C GLY A 438 -11.96 -1.45 14.02
N GLN A 439 -11.14 -0.46 14.37
CA GLN A 439 -11.29 0.36 15.59
C GLN A 439 -12.22 1.55 15.33
N CYS A 440 -13.49 1.26 15.08
CA CYS A 440 -14.40 2.22 14.45
C CYS A 440 -15.48 2.71 15.41
N PRO A 441 -15.76 4.03 15.47
CA PRO A 441 -16.83 4.55 16.29
C PRO A 441 -18.18 3.96 15.86
N TYR A 442 -19.06 3.77 16.83
CA TYR A 442 -20.36 3.15 16.62
C TYR A 442 -21.33 4.04 15.85
N GLY A 443 -21.67 3.73 14.61
CA GLY A 443 -22.53 4.54 13.76
C GLY A 443 -21.80 5.72 13.11
N ALA A 444 -22.45 6.35 12.13
CA ALA A 444 -21.89 7.50 11.44
C ALA A 444 -21.60 8.66 12.42
N ARG A 445 -20.50 9.36 12.19
CA ARG A 445 -20.08 10.55 12.95
C ARG A 445 -19.81 11.68 11.97
N VAL A 446 -20.80 12.55 11.84
CA VAL A 446 -20.72 13.69 10.93
C VAL A 446 -20.84 14.97 11.73
N LEU A 447 -19.94 15.92 11.45
CA LEU A 447 -19.87 17.23 12.04
C LEU A 447 -20.05 18.30 10.96
N ASP A 448 -20.45 19.49 11.35
CA ASP A 448 -20.46 20.68 10.49
C ASP A 448 -19.08 21.35 10.46
N SER A 449 -18.94 22.42 9.66
CA SER A 449 -17.70 23.20 9.55
C SER A 449 -17.33 23.97 10.82
N SER A 450 -18.25 24.12 11.77
CA SER A 450 -18.01 24.68 13.11
C SER A 450 -17.70 23.59 14.14
N PHE A 451 -17.47 22.36 13.66
CA PHE A 451 -17.12 21.19 14.47
C PHE A 451 -18.20 20.77 15.48
N ASN A 452 -19.49 21.03 15.18
CA ASN A 452 -20.62 20.50 15.94
C ASN A 452 -21.15 19.22 15.30
N PHE A 453 -21.55 18.24 16.11
CA PHE A 453 -22.15 17.01 15.61
C PHE A 453 -23.49 17.27 14.90
N VAL A 454 -23.54 16.93 13.61
CA VAL A 454 -24.77 16.84 12.81
C VAL A 454 -25.43 15.48 13.05
N THR A 455 -24.63 14.41 13.08
CA THR A 455 -25.12 13.04 13.29
C THR A 455 -24.22 12.27 14.25
N ARG A 456 -24.88 11.64 15.21
CA ARG A 456 -24.31 10.67 16.17
C ARG A 456 -25.04 9.35 15.96
N GLY A 457 -24.71 8.65 14.88
CA GLY A 457 -25.40 7.40 14.51
C GLY A 457 -25.43 6.43 15.68
N ASN A 458 -26.58 5.78 15.89
CA ASN A 458 -26.76 4.76 16.92
C ASN A 458 -26.23 3.41 16.39
N PRO A 459 -25.49 2.60 17.17
CA PRO A 459 -24.96 1.30 16.75
C PRO A 459 -26.02 0.29 16.31
N PRO A 460 -25.63 -0.78 15.59
CA PRO A 460 -24.58 -0.92 14.56
C PRO A 460 -25.11 -0.61 13.14
N PRO A 461 -24.25 -0.44 12.11
CA PRO A 461 -22.80 -0.71 12.05
C PRO A 461 -21.90 0.45 12.52
N GLY A 462 -20.62 0.16 12.81
CA GLY A 462 -19.57 1.18 13.04
C GLY A 462 -19.19 1.96 11.76
N MET A 463 -18.38 3.01 11.86
CA MET A 463 -17.90 3.79 10.70
C MET A 463 -16.37 3.82 10.63
N CYS A 464 -15.78 3.13 9.65
CA CYS A 464 -14.37 3.18 9.32
C CYS A 464 -14.15 3.83 7.96
N ASN A 465 -12.99 4.46 7.77
CA ASN A 465 -12.53 5.01 6.49
C ASN A 465 -13.64 5.78 5.73
N PRO A 466 -14.25 6.82 6.33
CA PRO A 466 -15.30 7.57 5.67
C PRO A 466 -14.73 8.32 4.47
N SER A 467 -15.53 8.46 3.41
CA SER A 467 -15.15 9.16 2.18
C SER A 467 -16.38 9.80 1.53
N TYR A 468 -16.36 11.12 1.37
CA TYR A 468 -17.37 11.82 0.58
C TYR A 468 -17.14 11.64 -0.92
N SER A 469 -18.23 11.57 -1.68
CA SER A 469 -18.18 11.54 -3.14
C SER A 469 -17.64 12.87 -3.70
N PRO A 470 -17.03 12.87 -4.90
CA PRO A 470 -16.49 14.08 -5.53
C PRO A 470 -17.53 15.21 -5.74
N ASP A 471 -18.81 14.85 -5.90
CA ASP A 471 -19.94 15.79 -6.02
C ASP A 471 -20.53 16.21 -4.67
N GLY A 472 -20.05 15.63 -3.55
CA GLY A 472 -20.55 15.86 -2.20
C GLY A 472 -21.94 15.29 -1.92
N ALA A 473 -22.56 14.55 -2.84
CA ALA A 473 -23.92 14.03 -2.68
C ALA A 473 -24.01 12.80 -1.77
N TRP A 474 -22.90 12.10 -1.53
CA TRP A 474 -22.87 10.84 -0.81
C TRP A 474 -21.70 10.75 0.16
N LEU A 475 -21.94 10.04 1.27
CA LEU A 475 -20.90 9.61 2.20
C LEU A 475 -20.82 8.08 2.13
N ALA A 476 -19.65 7.55 1.79
CA ALA A 476 -19.36 6.12 1.90
C ALA A 476 -18.51 5.85 3.13
N PHE A 477 -18.64 4.66 3.68
CA PHE A 477 -17.79 4.18 4.75
C PHE A 477 -17.81 2.66 4.85
N ILE A 478 -16.77 2.13 5.46
CA ILE A 478 -16.68 0.74 5.81
C ILE A 478 -17.42 0.54 7.15
N GLY A 479 -18.44 -0.32 7.17
CA GLY A 479 -19.16 -0.67 8.38
C GLY A 479 -18.78 -2.03 8.91
N VAL A 480 -18.49 -2.07 10.21
CA VAL A 480 -18.19 -3.30 10.94
C VAL A 480 -19.39 -3.65 11.81
N ASN A 481 -19.92 -4.87 11.64
CA ASN A 481 -20.97 -5.40 12.51
C ASN A 481 -20.40 -6.49 13.44
N PRO A 482 -19.99 -6.14 14.67
CA PRO A 482 -19.37 -7.10 15.58
C PRO A 482 -20.33 -8.18 16.09
N ARG A 483 -21.65 -8.03 15.92
CA ARG A 483 -22.65 -8.98 16.43
C ARG A 483 -22.94 -10.16 15.50
N VAL A 484 -22.62 -10.04 14.22
CA VAL A 484 -23.06 -11.02 13.20
C VAL A 484 -21.94 -12.00 12.85
N ASP A 485 -20.66 -11.62 13.04
CA ASP A 485 -19.44 -12.38 12.65
C ASP A 485 -18.18 -11.49 12.54
N GLY A 486 -18.28 -10.16 12.74
CA GLY A 486 -17.18 -9.24 12.46
C GLY A 486 -17.10 -8.82 10.98
N ARG A 487 -18.15 -9.11 10.21
CA ARG A 487 -18.29 -8.72 8.80
C ARG A 487 -18.07 -7.23 8.59
N VAL A 488 -17.39 -6.98 7.47
CA VAL A 488 -17.08 -5.68 6.92
C VAL A 488 -17.90 -5.50 5.65
N ASP A 489 -18.68 -4.44 5.59
CA ASP A 489 -19.46 -4.06 4.41
C ASP A 489 -19.15 -2.63 3.97
N VAL A 490 -19.37 -2.34 2.69
CA VAL A 490 -19.38 -0.97 2.17
C VAL A 490 -20.79 -0.42 2.30
N LEU A 491 -20.92 0.68 3.04
CA LEU A 491 -22.18 1.39 3.20
C LEU A 491 -22.09 2.79 2.60
N VAL A 492 -23.24 3.28 2.17
CA VAL A 492 -23.42 4.63 1.66
C VAL A 492 -24.57 5.32 2.39
N ALA A 493 -24.45 6.62 2.59
CA ALA A 493 -25.41 7.46 3.28
C ALA A 493 -25.52 8.81 2.57
N ASN A 494 -26.54 9.59 2.94
CA ASN A 494 -26.58 11.00 2.55
C ASN A 494 -25.42 11.79 3.23
N PRO A 495 -25.16 13.04 2.83
CA PRO A 495 -24.00 13.80 3.31
C PRO A 495 -24.03 14.09 4.82
N ASN A 496 -25.19 13.98 5.46
CA ASN A 496 -25.31 14.11 6.92
C ASN A 496 -25.06 12.77 7.65
N GLY A 497 -24.74 11.68 6.95
CA GLY A 497 -24.50 10.37 7.55
C GLY A 497 -25.77 9.62 7.97
N THR A 498 -26.92 9.94 7.38
CA THR A 498 -28.22 9.28 7.64
C THR A 498 -28.74 8.56 6.39
N GLY A 499 -29.76 7.71 6.54
CA GLY A 499 -30.32 6.95 5.41
C GLY A 499 -29.35 5.91 4.85
N VAL A 500 -28.62 5.23 5.75
CA VAL A 500 -27.55 4.29 5.40
C VAL A 500 -28.10 3.10 4.60
N ALA A 501 -27.48 2.80 3.46
CA ALA A 501 -27.73 1.62 2.63
C ALA A 501 -26.47 0.77 2.52
N ASN A 502 -26.63 -0.56 2.49
CA ASN A 502 -25.52 -1.51 2.43
C ASN A 502 -25.32 -2.00 0.97
N LEU A 503 -24.19 -1.67 0.36
CA LEU A 503 -23.87 -2.02 -1.03
C LEU A 503 -23.35 -3.46 -1.18
N THR A 504 -22.90 -4.09 -0.10
CA THR A 504 -22.22 -5.40 -0.14
C THR A 504 -22.90 -6.47 0.70
N GLY A 505 -24.03 -6.17 1.36
CA GLY A 505 -24.71 -7.02 2.34
C GLY A 505 -25.09 -8.43 1.87
N VAL A 506 -25.14 -8.67 0.56
CA VAL A 506 -25.44 -9.97 -0.06
C VAL A 506 -24.20 -10.71 -0.58
N LEU A 507 -23.01 -10.08 -0.53
CA LEU A 507 -21.75 -10.68 -0.95
C LEU A 507 -21.12 -11.47 0.20
N LYS A 508 -20.47 -12.58 -0.16
CA LYS A 508 -19.67 -13.41 0.74
C LYS A 508 -18.18 -13.10 0.54
N GLY A 509 -17.38 -13.30 1.59
CA GLY A 509 -15.94 -13.15 1.54
C GLY A 509 -15.45 -11.85 2.17
N ILE A 510 -14.23 -11.45 1.83
CA ILE A 510 -13.63 -10.20 2.29
C ILE A 510 -14.05 -9.07 1.34
N ILE A 511 -14.40 -7.93 1.91
CA ILE A 511 -14.74 -6.71 1.18
C ILE A 511 -13.68 -5.66 1.50
N ASN A 512 -13.10 -5.06 0.45
CA ASN A 512 -12.17 -3.95 0.57
C ASN A 512 -12.69 -2.76 -0.23
N MET A 513 -12.96 -1.63 0.44
CA MET A 513 -13.37 -0.39 -0.23
C MET A 513 -12.16 0.24 -0.89
N ILE A 514 -12.25 0.56 -2.18
CA ILE A 514 -11.18 1.26 -2.90
C ILE A 514 -11.43 2.78 -2.86
N GLY A 515 -12.64 3.22 -3.20
CA GLY A 515 -13.01 4.64 -3.17
C GLY A 515 -14.04 5.01 -4.24
N TRP A 516 -14.28 6.31 -4.39
CA TRP A 516 -15.17 6.85 -5.41
C TRP A 516 -14.47 6.92 -6.77
N VAL A 517 -15.23 6.60 -7.83
CA VAL A 517 -14.81 6.76 -9.22
C VAL A 517 -15.91 7.44 -10.03
N GLY A 518 -15.54 8.18 -11.07
CA GLY A 518 -16.48 8.90 -11.92
C GLY A 518 -17.08 10.15 -11.27
N GLY A 519 -17.99 10.81 -11.98
CA GLY A 519 -18.64 12.06 -11.55
C GLY A 519 -17.72 13.28 -11.48
N SER A 520 -16.58 13.23 -12.18
CA SER A 520 -15.55 14.26 -12.25
C SER A 520 -15.62 15.09 -13.52
#